data_AF-A0A4Y9ZU41-F1
#
_entry.id   AF-A0A4Y9ZU41-F1
#
_cell.length_a   1.000
_cell.length_b   1.000
_cell.length_c   1.000
_cell.angle_alpha   90.00
_cell.angle_beta   90.00
_cell.angle_gamma   90.00
#
_symmetry.space_group_name_H-M   'P 1'
#
loop_
_entity.id
_entity.type
_entity.pdbx_description
1 polymer ?
#
loop_
_entity_poly.entity_id
_entity_poly.type
_entity_poly.pdbx_seq_one_letter_code
_entity_poly.pdbx_strand_id
1 'polypeptide(L)'
;MEGYGLSAPLGYLLGYGAIVLMRKMPPFDLYDFAAHGGIEHNASLYHDDADGEKYAPVFANEKKLEDFLSKLPAKVRAEDIAAVRVAKEDAYETVPLDALHGEIARGEVSISLGVFTEKGEEVDGVPLERFREWLSKERFPEGWTPHHVHGLLETVMTARDIRLGMERIRKEKKEMKKVA
;
A
#
# COMPACT_ATOMS: atom_id res chain seq x y z
N MET A 1 -15.00 9.84 -0.03
CA MET A 1 -15.73 9.44 -1.24
C MET A 1 -15.51 10.43 -2.36
N GLU A 2 -15.89 11.70 -2.18
CA GLU A 2 -15.85 12.72 -3.25
C GLU A 2 -14.43 13.05 -3.75
N GLY A 3 -13.44 13.20 -2.86
CA GLY A 3 -12.07 13.58 -3.28
C GLY A 3 -11.34 12.54 -4.10
N TYR A 4 -11.41 11.27 -3.70
CA TYR A 4 -10.69 10.16 -4.35
C TYR A 4 -11.57 9.28 -5.27
N GLY A 5 -12.86 9.58 -5.40
CA GLY A 5 -13.79 8.69 -6.10
C GLY A 5 -13.98 7.33 -5.42
N LEU A 6 -13.86 7.24 -4.09
CA LEU A 6 -14.07 5.96 -3.38
C LEU A 6 -15.56 5.65 -3.21
N SER A 7 -15.94 4.39 -3.40
CA SER A 7 -17.31 3.93 -3.15
C SER A 7 -17.68 4.04 -1.66
N ALA A 8 -18.97 4.25 -1.37
CA ALA A 8 -19.45 4.30 0.01
C ALA A 8 -19.20 3.01 0.80
N PRO A 9 -19.45 1.79 0.25
CA PRO A 9 -19.16 0.55 0.96
C PRO A 9 -17.69 0.43 1.39
N LEU A 10 -16.75 0.76 0.49
CA LEU A 10 -15.32 0.78 0.82
C LEU A 10 -15.01 1.82 1.90
N GLY A 11 -15.55 3.04 1.76
CA GLY A 11 -15.36 4.10 2.75
C GLY A 11 -15.86 3.72 4.15
N TYR A 12 -17.02 3.10 4.27
CA TYR A 12 -17.55 2.62 5.55
C TYR A 12 -16.71 1.49 6.14
N LEU A 13 -16.27 0.54 5.30
CA LEU A 13 -15.40 -0.55 5.75
C LEU A 13 -14.09 0.00 6.34
N LEU A 14 -13.45 0.95 5.64
CA LEU A 14 -12.21 1.56 6.11
C LEU A 14 -12.43 2.39 7.39
N GLY A 15 -13.50 3.20 7.43
CA GLY A 15 -13.78 4.06 8.59
C GLY A 15 -14.12 3.27 9.85
N TYR A 16 -15.06 2.31 9.78
CA TYR A 16 -15.41 1.49 10.94
C TYR A 16 -14.33 0.46 11.26
N GLY A 17 -13.69 -0.12 10.23
CA GLY A 17 -12.55 -1.02 10.41
C GLY A 17 -11.40 -0.34 11.16
N ALA A 18 -11.11 0.91 10.83
CA ALA A 18 -10.09 1.68 11.54
C ALA A 18 -10.40 1.85 13.03
N ILE A 19 -11.65 2.18 13.39
CA ILE A 19 -12.07 2.32 14.80
C ILE A 19 -11.85 1.00 15.56
N VAL A 20 -12.20 -0.13 14.95
CA VAL A 20 -12.03 -1.46 15.54
C VAL A 20 -10.54 -1.79 15.71
N LEU A 21 -9.72 -1.56 14.67
CA LEU A 21 -8.29 -1.88 14.67
C LEU A 21 -7.48 -0.97 15.60
N MET A 22 -7.79 0.32 15.66
CA MET A 22 -7.18 1.25 16.62
C MET A 22 -7.60 0.95 18.06
N ARG A 23 -8.70 0.20 18.27
CA ARG A 23 -9.31 -0.08 19.59
C ARG A 23 -9.61 1.20 20.37
N LYS A 24 -9.96 2.28 19.66
CA LYS A 24 -10.18 3.61 20.21
C LYS A 24 -11.51 4.17 19.70
N MET A 25 -12.37 4.60 20.62
CA MET A 25 -13.61 5.30 20.30
C MET A 25 -13.36 6.80 20.16
N PRO A 26 -14.17 7.53 19.38
CA PRO A 26 -14.08 8.98 19.29
C PRO A 26 -14.15 9.68 20.67
N PRO A 27 -13.45 10.82 20.85
CA PRO A 27 -12.66 11.51 19.85
C PRO A 27 -11.25 10.91 19.65
N PHE A 28 -10.77 10.94 18.41
CA PHE A 28 -9.40 10.63 18.01
C PHE A 28 -8.98 11.56 16.87
N ASP A 29 -7.68 11.69 16.64
CA ASP A 29 -7.11 12.46 15.54
C ASP A 29 -6.32 11.57 14.57
N LEU A 30 -5.67 12.16 13.57
CA LEU A 30 -4.87 11.40 12.60
C LEU A 30 -3.61 10.78 13.20
N TYR A 31 -3.07 11.35 14.29
CA TYR A 31 -1.88 10.81 14.95
C TYR A 31 -2.18 9.47 15.64
N ASP A 32 -3.42 9.27 16.09
CA ASP A 32 -3.85 8.00 16.68
C ASP A 32 -3.74 6.79 15.72
N PHE A 33 -3.78 7.02 14.40
CA PHE A 33 -3.59 5.97 13.40
C PHE A 33 -2.17 5.40 13.38
N ALA A 34 -1.19 6.15 13.91
CA ALA A 34 0.20 5.71 14.00
C ALA A 34 0.46 4.73 15.14
N ALA A 35 -0.56 4.38 15.94
CA ALA A 35 -0.42 3.40 17.00
C ALA A 35 -0.08 2.01 16.43
N HIS A 36 1.08 1.48 16.82
CA HIS A 36 1.62 0.26 16.27
C HIS A 36 0.80 -0.99 16.62
N GLY A 37 0.61 -1.87 15.63
CA GLY A 37 -0.13 -3.13 15.76
C GLY A 37 -1.65 -2.97 15.70
N GLY A 38 -2.13 -1.79 15.29
CA GLY A 38 -3.52 -1.54 14.93
C GLY A 38 -3.71 -1.60 13.41
N ILE A 39 -3.67 -0.41 12.78
CA ILE A 39 -3.60 -0.29 11.32
C ILE A 39 -2.13 -0.16 10.91
N GLU A 40 -1.41 0.73 11.60
CA GLU A 40 0.03 0.90 11.41
C GLU A 40 0.76 -0.41 11.70
N HIS A 41 1.67 -0.75 10.79
CA HIS A 41 2.44 -1.97 10.81
C HIS A 41 3.83 -1.79 10.21
N ASN A 42 4.73 -2.71 10.59
CA ASN A 42 6.07 -2.75 10.02
C ASN A 42 6.07 -3.03 8.52
N ALA A 43 7.20 -2.79 7.86
CA ALA A 43 7.35 -2.99 6.42
C ALA A 43 6.44 -2.08 5.58
N SER A 44 6.03 -0.93 6.13
CA SER A 44 5.35 0.16 5.41
C SER A 44 6.21 0.64 4.24
N LEU A 45 5.65 0.91 3.05
CA LEU A 45 6.44 1.15 1.83
C LEU A 45 7.47 2.29 1.95
N TYR A 46 7.14 3.37 2.65
CA TYR A 46 8.00 4.56 2.75
C TYR A 46 8.01 5.21 4.15
N HIS A 47 7.40 4.58 5.16
CA HIS A 47 7.51 5.02 6.56
C HIS A 47 8.55 4.19 7.33
N ASP A 48 9.02 4.76 8.43
CA ASP A 48 9.80 4.03 9.43
C ASP A 48 8.88 3.19 10.32
N ASP A 49 9.42 2.08 10.82
CA ASP A 49 8.71 1.22 11.75
C ASP A 49 8.66 1.90 13.13
N ALA A 50 7.83 1.40 14.03
CA ALA A 50 7.74 1.95 15.38
C ALA A 50 8.99 1.66 16.26
N ASP A 51 9.86 0.73 15.87
CA ASP A 51 11.11 0.39 16.60
C ASP A 51 10.92 0.12 18.10
N GLY A 52 9.77 -0.49 18.47
CA GLY A 52 9.41 -0.81 19.86
C GLY A 52 8.64 0.30 20.59
N GLU A 53 8.47 1.47 19.96
CA GLU A 53 7.62 2.53 20.45
C GLU A 53 6.13 2.23 20.23
N LYS A 54 5.28 2.93 20.98
CA LYS A 54 3.82 2.79 20.82
C LYS A 54 3.33 3.37 19.49
N TYR A 55 3.96 4.42 19.00
CA TYR A 55 3.56 5.13 17.79
C TYR A 55 4.73 5.15 16.80
N ALA A 56 4.45 4.81 15.53
CA ALA A 56 5.44 4.91 14.47
C ALA A 56 5.65 6.38 14.02
N PRO A 57 6.80 6.69 13.39
CA PRO A 57 7.03 7.98 12.76
C PRO A 57 5.96 8.28 11.69
N VAL A 58 5.29 9.43 11.85
CA VAL A 58 4.15 9.83 11.00
C VAL A 58 4.54 10.52 9.70
N PHE A 59 5.80 10.91 9.56
CA PHE A 59 6.30 11.56 8.35
C PHE A 59 6.97 10.54 7.44
N ALA A 60 6.73 10.69 6.13
CA ALA A 60 7.40 9.90 5.12
C ALA A 60 8.92 9.97 5.28
N ASN A 61 9.58 8.81 5.27
CA ASN A 61 11.03 8.75 5.20
C ASN A 61 11.44 8.95 3.73
N GLU A 62 11.98 10.13 3.40
CA GLU A 62 12.31 10.53 2.04
C GLU A 62 13.22 9.51 1.32
N LYS A 63 14.19 8.94 2.04
CA LYS A 63 15.10 7.94 1.48
C LYS A 63 14.38 6.63 1.16
N LYS A 64 13.48 6.18 2.05
CA LYS A 64 12.65 4.99 1.79
C LYS A 64 11.66 5.22 0.65
N LEU A 65 11.10 6.43 0.55
CA LEU A 65 10.22 6.81 -0.55
C LEU A 65 10.98 6.79 -1.88
N GLU A 66 12.17 7.40 -1.93
CA GLU A 66 13.02 7.39 -3.13
C GLU A 66 13.44 5.96 -3.52
N ASP A 67 13.90 5.17 -2.56
CA ASP A 67 14.25 3.76 -2.76
C ASP A 67 13.07 2.96 -3.30
N PHE A 68 11.87 3.15 -2.75
CA PHE A 68 10.64 2.55 -3.25
C PHE A 68 10.35 2.94 -4.70
N LEU A 69 10.30 4.24 -4.98
CA LEU A 69 9.96 4.76 -6.31
C LEU A 69 11.00 4.38 -7.38
N SER A 70 12.27 4.26 -7.01
CA SER A 70 13.36 3.88 -7.93
C SER A 70 13.24 2.47 -8.49
N LYS A 71 12.46 1.60 -7.82
CA LYS A 71 12.24 0.19 -8.21
C LYS A 71 11.04 0.02 -9.13
N LEU A 72 10.26 1.08 -9.34
CA LEU A 72 9.03 1.03 -10.11
C LEU A 72 9.25 1.45 -11.56
N PRO A 73 8.52 0.84 -12.52
CA PRO A 73 8.53 1.27 -13.91
C PRO A 73 7.75 2.58 -14.10
N ALA A 74 7.84 3.16 -15.30
CA ALA A 74 7.11 4.39 -15.66
C ALA A 74 5.57 4.26 -15.54
N LYS A 75 5.03 3.05 -15.68
CA LYS A 75 3.62 2.71 -15.41
C LYS A 75 3.54 1.59 -14.39
N VAL A 76 3.11 1.93 -13.18
CA VAL A 76 3.08 1.04 -12.01
C VAL A 76 1.83 0.18 -12.01
N ARG A 77 2.01 -1.12 -11.78
CA ARG A 77 0.94 -2.13 -11.66
C ARG A 77 1.11 -3.00 -10.43
N ALA A 78 0.13 -3.88 -10.21
CA ALA A 78 0.11 -4.82 -9.09
C ALA A 78 1.38 -5.69 -9.02
N GLU A 79 1.90 -6.14 -10.16
CA GLU A 79 3.09 -7.01 -10.22
C GLU A 79 4.37 -6.28 -9.79
N ASP A 80 4.49 -4.99 -10.12
CA ASP A 80 5.64 -4.17 -9.75
C ASP A 80 5.66 -3.96 -8.23
N ILE A 81 4.47 -3.71 -7.66
CA ILE A 81 4.29 -3.63 -6.21
C ILE A 81 4.59 -4.96 -5.53
N ALA A 82 4.17 -6.10 -6.12
CA ALA A 82 4.47 -7.42 -5.56
C ALA A 82 5.98 -7.65 -5.41
N ALA A 83 6.78 -7.26 -6.39
CA ALA A 83 8.24 -7.40 -6.32
C ALA A 83 8.84 -6.57 -5.17
N VAL A 84 8.41 -5.32 -5.02
CA VAL A 84 8.83 -4.46 -3.90
C VAL A 84 8.41 -5.05 -2.57
N ARG A 85 7.15 -5.50 -2.44
CA ARG A 85 6.61 -6.08 -1.20
C ARG A 85 7.36 -7.35 -0.79
N VAL A 86 7.66 -8.25 -1.73
CA VAL A 86 8.50 -9.42 -1.43
C VAL A 86 9.86 -8.98 -0.91
N ALA A 87 10.55 -8.06 -1.59
CA ALA A 87 11.86 -7.62 -1.14
C ALA A 87 11.82 -6.99 0.26
N LYS A 88 10.76 -6.25 0.56
CA LYS A 88 10.58 -5.57 1.85
C LYS A 88 10.20 -6.52 2.98
N GLU A 89 9.19 -7.36 2.77
CA GLU A 89 8.74 -8.32 3.79
C GLU A 89 9.77 -9.41 4.05
N ASP A 90 10.48 -9.89 3.02
CA ASP A 90 11.51 -10.92 3.18
C ASP A 90 12.71 -10.41 4.02
N ALA A 91 12.89 -9.08 4.16
CA ALA A 91 13.91 -8.50 5.02
C ALA A 91 13.61 -8.65 6.52
N TYR A 92 12.36 -8.98 6.89
CA TYR A 92 11.93 -9.20 8.28
C TYR A 92 12.01 -10.69 8.63
N GLU A 93 13.23 -11.24 8.67
CA GLU A 93 13.46 -12.68 8.90
C GLU A 93 13.03 -13.15 10.29
N THR A 94 13.12 -12.28 11.30
CA THR A 94 12.90 -12.64 12.71
C THR A 94 11.45 -12.46 13.17
N VAL A 95 10.77 -11.44 12.65
CA VAL A 95 9.37 -11.12 12.98
C VAL A 95 8.63 -10.82 11.68
N PRO A 96 8.15 -11.86 10.97
CA PRO A 96 7.41 -11.66 9.73
C PRO A 96 6.10 -10.93 10.00
N LEU A 97 5.64 -10.17 9.01
CA LEU A 97 4.34 -9.53 9.04
C LEU A 97 3.24 -10.61 9.14
N ASP A 98 2.33 -10.48 10.09
CA ASP A 98 1.24 -11.44 10.23
C ASP A 98 0.24 -11.32 9.07
N ALA A 99 -0.68 -12.29 8.99
CA ALA A 99 -1.63 -12.37 7.88
C ALA A 99 -2.57 -11.16 7.78
N LEU A 100 -2.96 -10.57 8.91
CA LEU A 100 -3.85 -9.41 8.93
C LEU A 100 -3.12 -8.17 8.40
N HIS A 101 -1.95 -7.86 8.95
CA HIS A 101 -1.18 -6.70 8.51
C HIS A 101 -0.64 -6.89 7.09
N GLY A 102 -0.35 -8.12 6.67
CA GLY A 102 -0.07 -8.43 5.27
C GLY A 102 -1.24 -8.06 4.35
N GLU A 103 -2.48 -8.30 4.77
CA GLU A 103 -3.66 -7.90 4.01
C GLU A 103 -3.86 -6.39 3.99
N ILE A 104 -3.70 -5.71 5.13
CA ILE A 104 -3.76 -4.25 5.21
C ILE A 104 -2.76 -3.63 4.23
N ALA A 105 -1.52 -4.07 4.28
CA ALA A 105 -0.45 -3.51 3.45
C ALA A 105 -0.68 -3.68 1.94
N ARG A 106 -1.31 -4.80 1.53
CA ARG A 106 -1.73 -5.00 0.12
C ARG A 106 -2.94 -4.14 -0.21
N GLY A 107 -3.88 -4.00 0.71
CA GLY A 107 -5.06 -3.16 0.57
C GLY A 107 -4.72 -1.68 0.36
N GLU A 108 -3.81 -1.12 1.15
CA GLU A 108 -3.36 0.27 1.07
C GLU A 108 -2.87 0.65 -0.33
N VAL A 109 -1.96 -0.15 -0.88
CA VAL A 109 -1.41 0.08 -2.21
C VAL A 109 -2.42 -0.29 -3.31
N SER A 110 -3.33 -1.24 -3.08
CA SER A 110 -4.41 -1.56 -4.02
C SER A 110 -5.38 -0.40 -4.21
N ILE A 111 -5.77 0.26 -3.12
CA ILE A 111 -6.59 1.47 -3.17
C ILE A 111 -5.84 2.56 -3.95
N SER A 112 -4.56 2.76 -3.65
CA SER A 112 -3.72 3.76 -4.32
C SER A 112 -3.61 3.50 -5.82
N LEU A 113 -3.34 2.26 -6.23
CA LEU A 113 -3.30 1.85 -7.63
C LEU A 113 -4.65 2.07 -8.30
N GLY A 114 -5.73 1.64 -7.66
CA GLY A 114 -7.08 1.78 -8.17
C GLY A 114 -7.46 3.23 -8.45
N VAL A 115 -7.27 4.11 -7.46
CA VAL A 115 -7.59 5.54 -7.55
C VAL A 115 -6.84 6.24 -8.68
N PHE A 116 -5.55 5.95 -8.85
CA PHE A 116 -4.69 6.70 -9.77
C PHE A 116 -4.43 6.02 -11.12
N THR A 117 -4.98 4.82 -11.33
CA THR A 117 -4.81 4.08 -12.59
C THR A 117 -5.34 4.91 -13.75
N GLU A 118 -4.55 4.95 -14.83
CA GLU A 118 -4.98 5.46 -16.12
C GLU A 118 -5.12 4.32 -17.11
N LYS A 119 -6.11 4.46 -17.99
CA LYS A 119 -6.19 3.60 -19.16
C LYS A 119 -5.04 3.92 -20.10
N GLY A 120 -4.29 2.91 -20.49
CA GLY A 120 -3.24 3.05 -21.51
C GLY A 120 -3.69 2.56 -22.88
N GLU A 121 -2.93 2.92 -23.92
CA GLU A 121 -3.10 2.33 -25.25
C GLU A 121 -2.71 0.83 -25.25
N GLU A 122 -1.62 0.47 -24.56
CA GLU A 122 -1.13 -0.91 -24.47
C GLU A 122 -1.40 -1.56 -23.10
N VAL A 123 -1.19 -0.81 -22.02
CA VAL A 123 -1.34 -1.29 -20.64
C VAL A 123 -1.85 -0.20 -19.70
N ASP A 124 -2.82 -0.58 -18.88
CA ASP A 124 -3.34 0.21 -17.78
C ASP A 124 -2.33 0.23 -16.62
N GLY A 125 -2.31 1.32 -15.87
CA GLY A 125 -1.46 1.47 -14.69
C GLY A 125 -1.36 2.91 -14.21
N VAL A 126 -0.67 3.12 -13.10
CA VAL A 126 -0.45 4.46 -12.54
C VAL A 126 0.83 5.05 -13.13
N PRO A 127 0.80 6.24 -13.74
CA PRO A 127 2.03 6.93 -14.13
C PRO A 127 2.93 7.17 -12.91
N LEU A 128 4.21 6.80 -13.00
CA LEU A 128 5.15 6.90 -11.87
C LEU A 128 5.24 8.31 -11.31
N GLU A 129 5.28 9.32 -12.17
CA GLU A 129 5.36 10.73 -11.75
C GLU A 129 4.11 11.19 -10.98
N ARG A 130 2.94 10.68 -11.36
CA ARG A 130 1.71 10.92 -10.60
C ARG A 130 1.80 10.30 -9.22
N PHE A 131 2.26 9.05 -9.16
CA PHE A 131 2.38 8.32 -7.91
C PHE A 131 3.41 8.98 -6.99
N ARG A 132 4.54 9.40 -7.55
CA ARG A 132 5.59 10.18 -6.88
C ARG A 132 5.03 11.48 -6.32
N GLU A 133 4.32 12.28 -7.12
CA GLU A 133 3.76 13.54 -6.65
C GLU A 133 2.80 13.31 -5.48
N TRP A 134 1.90 12.35 -5.60
CA TRP A 134 0.92 12.05 -4.55
C TRP A 134 1.59 11.62 -3.24
N LEU A 135 2.54 10.68 -3.30
CA LEU A 135 3.23 10.16 -2.12
C LEU A 135 4.18 11.18 -1.48
N SER A 136 4.88 11.99 -2.28
CA SER A 136 5.89 12.93 -1.75
C SER A 136 5.29 14.22 -1.21
N LYS A 137 4.17 14.68 -1.78
CA LYS A 137 3.58 15.98 -1.45
C LYS A 137 2.26 15.88 -0.70
N GLU A 138 1.76 14.66 -0.48
CA GLU A 138 0.49 14.37 0.21
C GLU A 138 -0.69 15.20 -0.30
N ARG A 139 -0.73 15.44 -1.62
CA ARG A 139 -1.75 16.25 -2.30
C ARG A 139 -2.23 15.56 -3.57
N PHE A 140 -3.40 15.97 -4.05
CA PHE A 140 -3.83 15.56 -5.38
C PHE A 140 -2.80 16.02 -6.43
N PRO A 141 -2.38 15.14 -7.33
CA PRO A 141 -1.52 15.50 -8.46
C PRO A 141 -2.13 16.64 -9.27
N GLU A 142 -1.28 17.48 -9.87
CA GLU A 142 -1.76 18.65 -10.60
C GLU A 142 -2.71 18.27 -11.75
N GLY A 143 -3.88 18.92 -11.82
CA GLY A 143 -4.91 18.66 -12.83
C GLY A 143 -5.64 17.32 -12.68
N TRP A 144 -5.33 16.52 -11.65
CA TRP A 144 -5.99 15.23 -11.45
C TRP A 144 -7.39 15.41 -10.86
N THR A 145 -8.34 14.62 -11.38
CA THR A 145 -9.68 14.45 -10.82
C THR A 145 -10.08 12.97 -10.90
N PRO A 146 -10.92 12.48 -9.98
CA PRO A 146 -11.42 11.11 -10.06
C PRO A 146 -12.29 10.96 -11.31
N HIS A 147 -11.95 10.02 -12.19
CA HIS A 147 -12.67 9.74 -13.42
C HIS A 147 -13.49 8.44 -13.36
N HIS A 148 -13.42 7.72 -12.24
CA HIS A 148 -14.19 6.51 -11.97
C HIS A 148 -14.42 6.35 -10.46
N VAL A 149 -15.29 5.42 -10.09
CA VAL A 149 -15.48 5.02 -8.68
C VAL A 149 -14.65 3.79 -8.39
N HIS A 150 -13.71 3.86 -7.43
CA HIS A 150 -12.96 2.71 -6.95
C HIS A 150 -13.69 2.06 -5.77
N GLY A 151 -14.00 0.77 -5.90
CA GLY A 151 -14.82 0.03 -4.96
C GLY A 151 -14.07 -1.07 -4.21
N LEU A 152 -14.81 -1.69 -3.29
CA LEU A 152 -14.28 -2.77 -2.44
C LEU A 152 -13.85 -3.99 -3.27
N LEU A 153 -14.62 -4.34 -4.30
CA LEU A 153 -14.33 -5.50 -5.14
C LEU A 153 -13.03 -5.28 -5.92
N GLU A 154 -12.85 -4.09 -6.49
CA GLU A 154 -11.64 -3.71 -7.21
C GLU A 154 -10.43 -3.73 -6.27
N THR A 155 -10.56 -3.19 -5.06
CA THR A 155 -9.50 -3.26 -4.04
C THR A 155 -9.12 -4.72 -3.73
N VAL A 156 -10.11 -5.60 -3.50
CA VAL A 156 -9.86 -7.02 -3.20
C VAL A 156 -9.21 -7.75 -4.36
N MET A 157 -9.61 -7.46 -5.59
CA MET A 157 -9.01 -8.06 -6.79
C MET A 157 -7.55 -7.63 -6.94
N THR A 158 -7.25 -6.34 -6.86
CA THR A 158 -5.87 -5.84 -6.94
C THR A 158 -5.00 -6.36 -5.79
N ALA A 159 -5.53 -6.43 -4.56
CA ALA A 159 -4.80 -6.98 -3.42
C ALA A 159 -4.49 -8.47 -3.60
N ARG A 160 -5.42 -9.22 -4.19
CA ARG A 160 -5.22 -10.61 -4.60
C ARG A 160 -4.15 -10.74 -5.67
N ASP A 161 -4.15 -9.88 -6.69
CA ASP A 161 -3.15 -9.93 -7.77
C ASP A 161 -1.74 -9.65 -7.23
N ILE A 162 -1.60 -8.68 -6.32
CA ILE A 162 -0.34 -8.44 -5.60
C ILE A 162 0.06 -9.69 -4.83
N ARG A 163 -0.84 -10.30 -4.05
CA ARG A 163 -0.55 -11.52 -3.28
C ARG A 163 -0.09 -12.67 -4.17
N LEU A 164 -0.78 -12.95 -5.26
CA LEU A 164 -0.41 -13.99 -6.21
C LEU A 164 0.94 -13.70 -6.88
N GLY A 165 1.22 -12.43 -7.20
CA GLY A 165 2.53 -11.98 -7.67
C GLY A 165 3.63 -12.27 -6.66
N MET A 166 3.40 -11.96 -5.39
CA MET A 166 4.36 -12.22 -4.31
C MET A 166 4.63 -13.72 -4.11
N GLU A 167 3.57 -14.54 -4.10
CA GLU A 167 3.65 -16.00 -4.00
C GLU A 167 4.48 -16.60 -5.15
N ARG A 168 4.25 -16.12 -6.38
CA ARG A 168 5.01 -16.54 -7.57
C ARG A 168 6.50 -16.21 -7.44
N ILE A 169 6.84 -14.98 -7.09
CA ILE A 169 8.24 -14.54 -6.93
C ILE A 169 8.95 -15.37 -5.85
N ARG A 170 8.30 -15.61 -4.71
CA ARG A 170 8.88 -16.43 -3.62
C ARG A 170 9.09 -17.88 -4.07
N LYS A 171 8.17 -18.45 -4.86
CA LYS A 171 8.32 -19.79 -5.44
C LYS A 171 9.51 -19.86 -6.40
N GLU A 172 9.63 -18.92 -7.33
CA GLU A 172 10.74 -18.83 -8.29
C GLU A 172 12.10 -18.69 -7.55
N LYS A 173 12.20 -17.83 -6.53
CA LYS A 173 13.40 -17.71 -5.69
C LYS A 173 13.79 -19.05 -5.04
N LYS A 174 12.80 -19.82 -4.54
CA LYS A 174 13.03 -21.12 -3.90
C LYS A 174 13.49 -22.17 -4.91
N GLU A 175 12.97 -22.14 -6.13
CA GLU A 175 13.39 -23.04 -7.21
C GLU A 175 14.81 -22.73 -7.67
N MET A 176 15.17 -21.45 -7.86
CA MET A 176 16.54 -21.05 -8.20
C MET A 176 17.56 -21.49 -7.14
N LYS A 177 17.23 -21.34 -5.85
CA LYS A 177 18.09 -21.79 -4.74
C LYS A 177 18.30 -23.30 -4.67
N LYS A 178 17.45 -24.11 -5.30
CA LYS A 178 17.62 -25.58 -5.36
C LYS A 178 18.53 -26.03 -6.49
N VAL A 179 18.73 -25.18 -7.49
CA VAL A 179 19.53 -25.46 -8.70
C VAL A 179 20.95 -24.90 -8.60
N ALA A 180 21.17 -23.91 -7.72
CA ALA A 180 22.47 -23.38 -7.35
C ALA A 180 23.15 -24.23 -6.26
#